data_AF-A0A3R7V878-F1
#
_entry.id   AF-A0A3R7V878-F1
#
_cell.length_a   1.000
_cell.length_b   1.000
_cell.length_c   1.000
_cell.angle_alpha   90.00
_cell.angle_beta   90.00
_cell.angle_gamma   90.00
#
_symmetry.space_group_name_H-M   'P 1'
#
loop_
_entity.id
_entity.type
_entity.pdbx_description
1 polymer ?
#
loop_
_entity_poly.entity_id
_entity_poly.type
_entity_poly.pdbx_seq_one_letter_code
_entity_poly.pdbx_strand_id
1 'polypeptide(L)'
;MPKKKPAHYVSNKELLAAMIEFRDNCKEAEESGEDKPKVPEYVGECILKIANGLSNRPNFINYTYKDEMISDGIENCLQYIYNFNPAKSKNPFAYFTQIIYYAFIRRIQKEKKQQHIKHKMIDGGEYKTHNQLPNDPNTYTFNGQFNPLVMVPDQPVYKTKEKKRNTKGLEKFMEDDND
;
A
#
# COMPACT_ATOMS: atom_id res chain seq x y z
N MET A 1 7.51 7.91 38.48
CA MET A 1 8.72 8.08 37.64
C MET A 1 8.28 8.50 36.24
N PRO A 2 8.79 9.59 35.66
CA PRO A 2 8.47 9.92 34.26
C PRO A 2 8.93 8.77 33.37
N LYS A 3 8.03 8.23 32.54
CA LYS A 3 8.36 7.18 31.57
C LYS A 3 9.56 7.65 30.74
N LYS A 4 10.66 6.90 30.81
CA LYS A 4 11.87 7.15 30.02
C LYS A 4 11.43 7.30 28.57
N LYS A 5 11.69 8.46 27.96
CA LYS A 5 11.30 8.70 26.56
C LYS A 5 11.94 7.57 25.74
N PRO A 6 11.17 6.86 24.89
CA PRO A 6 11.74 5.83 24.05
C PRO A 6 12.86 6.47 23.25
N ALA A 7 14.06 5.89 23.31
CA ALA A 7 15.19 6.36 22.53
C ALA A 7 14.76 6.24 21.06
N HIS A 8 14.60 7.38 20.39
CA HIS A 8 14.36 7.37 18.96
C HIS A 8 15.66 6.92 18.30
N TYR A 9 15.58 5.82 17.56
CA TYR A 9 16.70 5.23 16.80
C TYR A 9 17.19 6.13 15.64
N VAL A 10 16.61 7.32 15.50
CA VAL A 10 17.04 8.42 14.62
C VAL A 10 17.04 9.72 15.43
N SER A 11 18.15 10.45 15.38
CA SER A 11 18.26 11.80 15.95
C SER A 11 17.55 12.80 15.04
N ASN A 12 16.39 13.33 15.48
CA ASN A 12 15.64 14.31 14.68
C ASN A 12 16.43 15.61 14.41
N LYS A 13 17.36 15.96 15.30
CA LYS A 13 18.21 17.16 15.13
C LYS A 13 19.18 16.98 13.96
N GLU A 14 19.88 15.84 13.93
CA GLU A 14 20.82 15.51 12.86
C GLU A 14 20.10 15.32 11.53
N LEU A 15 18.94 14.64 11.54
CA LEU A 15 18.13 14.48 10.33
C LEU A 15 17.66 15.83 9.78
N LEU A 16 17.28 16.78 10.66
CA LEU A 16 16.90 18.13 10.23
C LEU A 16 18.09 18.87 9.61
N ALA A 17 19.27 18.80 10.23
CA ALA A 17 20.48 19.45 9.71
C ALA A 17 20.83 18.90 8.31
N ALA A 18 20.87 17.58 8.14
CA ALA A 18 21.15 16.94 6.86
C ALA A 18 20.11 17.28 5.78
N MET A 19 18.83 17.43 6.16
CA MET A 19 17.77 17.85 5.23
C MET A 19 17.88 19.32 4.82
N ILE A 20 18.38 20.20 5.71
CA ILE A 20 18.63 21.61 5.38
C ILE A 20 19.78 21.69 4.39
N GLU A 21 20.91 21.04 4.70
CA GLU A 21 22.09 20.98 3.83
C GLU A 21 21.73 20.41 2.44
N PHE A 22 21.00 19.29 2.40
CA PHE A 22 20.56 18.71 1.13
C PHE A 22 19.68 19.66 0.31
N ARG A 23 18.77 20.39 0.96
CA ARG A 23 17.92 21.37 0.29
C ARG A 23 18.72 22.54 -0.26
N ASP A 24 19.73 22.99 0.47
CA ASP A 24 20.57 24.11 0.04
C ASP A 24 21.46 23.68 -1.14
N ASN A 25 22.03 22.47 -1.12
CA ASN A 25 22.71 21.86 -2.28
C ASN A 25 21.78 21.72 -3.50
N CYS A 26 20.50 21.40 -3.29
CA CYS A 26 19.53 21.33 -4.39
C CYS A 26 19.29 22.70 -5.04
N LYS A 27 19.24 23.77 -4.24
CA LYS A 27 19.07 25.13 -4.77
C LYS A 27 20.31 25.59 -5.55
N GLU A 28 21.50 25.30 -5.03
CA GLU A 28 22.75 25.61 -5.72
C GLU A 28 22.85 24.90 -7.08
N ALA A 29 22.43 23.63 -7.15
CA ALA A 29 22.33 22.90 -8.40
C ALA A 29 21.28 23.49 -9.36
N GLU A 30 20.11 23.89 -8.85
CA GLU A 30 19.07 24.57 -9.67
C GLU A 30 19.56 25.92 -10.22
N GLU A 31 20.30 26.70 -9.43
CA GLU A 31 20.89 27.98 -9.85
C GLU A 31 22.02 27.80 -10.88
N SER A 32 22.79 26.71 -10.75
CA SER A 32 23.90 26.37 -11.66
C SER A 32 23.44 25.65 -12.92
N GLY A 33 22.17 25.23 -13.00
CA GLY A 33 21.63 24.43 -14.10
C GLY A 33 22.15 22.99 -14.14
N GLU A 34 22.64 22.48 -13.01
CA GLU A 34 23.15 21.11 -12.86
C GLU A 34 22.02 20.12 -12.52
N ASP A 35 22.34 18.83 -12.65
CA ASP A 35 21.44 17.75 -12.24
C ASP A 35 21.21 17.76 -10.73
N LYS A 36 20.02 17.29 -10.32
CA LYS A 36 19.66 17.22 -8.89
C LYS A 36 20.69 16.40 -8.10
N PRO A 37 21.15 16.90 -6.94
CA PRO A 37 22.14 16.19 -6.15
C PRO A 37 21.58 14.87 -5.64
N LYS A 38 22.47 13.90 -5.44
CA LYS A 38 22.11 12.60 -4.85
C LYS A 38 21.68 12.80 -3.39
N VAL A 39 20.70 12.01 -2.96
CA VAL A 39 20.25 11.99 -1.56
C VAL A 39 21.42 11.53 -0.67
N PRO A 40 21.73 12.23 0.44
CA PRO A 40 22.79 11.82 1.36
C PRO A 40 22.53 10.43 1.95
N GLU A 41 23.57 9.62 2.06
CA GLU A 41 23.50 8.25 2.59
C GLU A 41 22.86 8.20 3.99
N TYR A 42 23.25 9.14 4.87
CA TYR A 42 22.67 9.27 6.21
C TYR A 42 21.15 9.45 6.20
N VAL A 43 20.61 10.24 5.25
CA VAL A 43 19.16 10.45 5.12
C VAL A 43 18.49 9.15 4.67
N GLY A 44 19.10 8.43 3.72
CA GLY A 44 18.63 7.11 3.28
C GLY A 44 18.59 6.09 4.42
N GLU A 45 19.65 6.00 5.22
CA GLU A 45 19.69 5.14 6.41
C GLU A 45 18.60 5.49 7.42
N CYS A 46 18.36 6.79 7.65
CA CYS A 46 17.32 7.25 8.55
C CYS A 46 15.93 6.82 8.07
N ILE A 47 15.63 7.01 6.78
CA ILE A 47 14.36 6.58 6.18
C ILE A 47 14.18 5.06 6.31
N LEU A 48 15.24 4.28 6.04
CA LEU A 48 15.21 2.82 6.18
C LEU A 48 14.92 2.40 7.62
N LYS A 49 15.56 3.03 8.61
CA LYS A 49 15.30 2.78 10.03
C LYS A 49 13.87 3.15 10.42
N ILE A 50 13.34 4.28 9.91
CA ILE A 50 11.95 4.72 10.17
C ILE A 50 10.96 3.71 9.59
N ALA A 51 11.16 3.24 8.37
CA ALA A 51 10.29 2.28 7.72
C ALA A 51 10.26 0.93 8.46
N ASN A 52 11.44 0.42 8.85
CA ASN A 52 11.56 -0.80 9.65
C ASN A 52 10.94 -0.65 11.05
N GLY A 53 11.14 0.49 11.70
CA GLY A 53 10.51 0.76 12.99
C GLY A 53 8.99 0.82 12.89
N LEU A 54 8.46 1.42 11.82
CA LEU A 54 7.01 1.52 11.60
C LEU A 54 6.37 0.17 11.27
N SER A 55 7.06 -0.68 10.51
CA SER A 55 6.56 -2.01 10.12
C SER A 55 6.41 -2.98 11.30
N ASN A 56 7.11 -2.74 12.41
CA ASN A 56 6.98 -3.51 13.65
C ASN A 56 5.79 -3.07 14.52
N ARG A 57 5.03 -2.04 14.15
CA ARG A 57 3.83 -1.66 14.90
C ARG A 57 2.78 -2.77 14.83
N PRO A 58 1.95 -2.96 15.90
CA PRO A 58 0.90 -3.98 15.91
C PRO A 58 -0.05 -3.94 14.70
N ASN A 59 -0.29 -2.75 14.16
CA ASN A 59 -1.13 -2.55 12.98
C ASN A 59 -0.55 -3.15 11.69
N PHE A 60 0.78 -3.35 11.62
CA PHE A 60 1.50 -3.72 10.39
C PHE A 60 2.32 -5.01 10.50
N ILE A 61 2.63 -5.45 11.72
CA ILE A 61 3.57 -6.54 11.98
C ILE A 61 3.15 -7.90 11.38
N ASN A 62 1.85 -8.17 11.28
CA ASN A 62 1.31 -9.48 10.89
C ASN A 62 0.97 -9.59 9.39
N TYR A 63 1.39 -8.65 8.56
CA TYR A 63 1.24 -8.79 7.11
C TYR A 63 2.40 -9.57 6.50
N THR A 64 2.08 -10.54 5.64
CA THR A 64 3.07 -11.37 4.93
C THR A 64 3.90 -10.57 3.92
N TYR A 65 3.35 -9.46 3.42
CA TYR A 65 3.96 -8.56 2.45
C TYR A 65 4.67 -7.35 3.10
N LYS A 66 5.25 -7.56 4.29
CA LYS A 66 5.91 -6.51 5.08
C LYS A 66 7.07 -5.86 4.33
N ASP A 67 7.91 -6.64 3.66
CA ASP A 67 9.08 -6.13 2.93
C ASP A 67 8.65 -5.25 1.75
N GLU A 68 7.59 -5.66 1.05
CA GLU A 68 7.02 -4.88 -0.05
C GLU A 68 6.44 -3.55 0.43
N MET A 69 5.82 -3.53 1.62
CA MET A 69 5.36 -2.29 2.25
C MET A 69 6.54 -1.36 2.55
N ILE A 70 7.64 -1.90 3.10
CA ILE A 70 8.85 -1.13 3.40
C ILE A 70 9.44 -0.54 2.12
N SER A 71 9.57 -1.33 1.06
CA SER A 71 10.06 -0.87 -0.25
C SER A 71 9.19 0.25 -0.82
N ASP A 72 7.86 0.07 -0.87
CA ASP A 72 6.92 1.10 -1.33
C ASP A 72 7.03 2.38 -0.47
N GLY A 73 7.23 2.21 0.84
CA GLY A 73 7.43 3.32 1.78
C GLY A 73 8.68 4.15 1.50
N ILE A 74 9.80 3.48 1.25
CA ILE A 74 11.08 4.13 0.93
C ILE A 74 11.01 4.87 -0.41
N GLU A 75 10.45 4.22 -1.45
CA GLU A 75 10.25 4.83 -2.76
C GLU A 75 9.45 6.14 -2.66
N ASN A 76 8.33 6.11 -1.93
CA ASN A 76 7.49 7.29 -1.73
C ASN A 76 8.24 8.38 -0.94
N CYS A 77 9.04 8.02 0.06
CA CYS A 77 9.88 8.99 0.77
C CYS A 77 10.89 9.66 -0.15
N LEU A 78 11.56 8.91 -1.03
CA LEU A 78 12.53 9.44 -1.98
C LEU A 78 11.86 10.32 -3.03
N GLN A 79 10.68 9.94 -3.52
CA GLN A 79 9.93 10.75 -4.48
C GLN A 79 9.55 12.11 -3.92
N TYR A 80 9.16 12.17 -2.64
CA TYR A 80 8.70 13.40 -1.98
C TYR A 80 9.79 14.08 -1.12
N ILE A 81 11.05 13.63 -1.18
CA ILE A 81 12.11 14.17 -0.33
C ILE A 81 12.36 15.67 -0.57
N TYR A 82 12.29 16.10 -1.83
CA TYR A 82 12.48 17.48 -2.26
C TYR A 82 11.35 18.41 -1.81
N ASN A 83 10.20 17.87 -1.43
CA ASN A 83 9.03 18.64 -1.02
C ASN A 83 9.07 19.04 0.47
N PHE A 84 10.04 18.53 1.22
CA PHE A 84 10.21 18.87 2.63
C PHE A 84 10.64 20.34 2.80
N ASN A 85 9.88 21.10 3.59
CA ASN A 85 10.19 22.50 3.86
C ASN A 85 10.46 22.75 5.37
N PRO A 86 11.74 22.95 5.75
CA PRO A 86 12.15 23.31 7.11
C PRO A 86 11.44 24.53 7.72
N ALA A 87 10.97 25.47 6.89
CA ALA A 87 10.25 26.66 7.37
C ALA A 87 8.83 26.33 7.84
N LYS A 88 8.19 25.30 7.24
CA LYS A 88 6.83 24.85 7.62
C LYS A 88 6.86 23.84 8.76
N SER A 89 7.82 22.93 8.75
CA SER A 89 7.96 21.89 9.78
C SER A 89 9.42 21.67 10.15
N LYS A 90 9.72 21.73 11.46
CA LYS A 90 11.04 21.44 12.03
C LYS A 90 11.25 19.94 12.33
N ASN A 91 10.28 19.09 11.99
CA ASN A 91 10.29 17.68 12.32
C ASN A 91 10.24 16.80 11.05
N PRO A 92 11.41 16.50 10.44
CA PRO A 92 11.50 15.58 9.30
C PRO A 92 11.07 14.16 9.66
N PHE A 93 11.29 13.69 10.91
CA PHE A 93 10.88 12.35 11.32
C PHE A 93 9.36 12.16 11.18
N ALA A 94 8.56 13.13 11.64
CA ALA A 94 7.11 13.08 11.51
C ALA A 94 6.65 13.13 10.04
N TYR A 95 7.32 13.95 9.21
CA TYR A 95 7.06 14.05 7.78
C TYR A 95 7.23 12.70 7.07
N PHE A 96 8.40 12.06 7.23
CA PHE A 96 8.67 10.76 6.61
C PHE A 96 7.79 9.65 7.19
N THR A 97 7.56 9.64 8.51
CA THR A 97 6.66 8.66 9.14
C THR A 97 5.26 8.71 8.53
N GLN A 98 4.74 9.90 8.23
CA GLN A 98 3.42 10.07 7.61
C GLN A 98 3.38 9.51 6.18
N ILE A 99 4.42 9.78 5.38
CA ILE A 99 4.53 9.29 4.01
C ILE A 99 4.53 7.75 4.00
N ILE A 100 5.37 7.14 4.84
CA ILE A 100 5.49 5.68 4.95
C ILE A 100 4.17 5.08 5.43
N TYR A 101 3.51 5.68 6.42
CA TYR A 101 2.22 5.21 6.93
C TYR A 101 1.15 5.12 5.84
N TYR A 102 1.03 6.15 5.00
CA TYR A 102 0.07 6.11 3.89
C TYR A 102 0.49 5.15 2.78
N ALA A 103 1.79 5.00 2.51
CA ALA A 103 2.28 4.00 1.57
C ALA A 103 1.90 2.57 2.02
N PHE A 104 2.07 2.27 3.31
CA PHE A 104 1.69 0.99 3.90
C PHE A 104 0.18 0.71 3.75
N ILE A 105 -0.67 1.69 4.04
CA ILE A 105 -2.11 1.56 3.86
C ILE A 105 -2.47 1.29 2.40
N ARG A 106 -1.85 2.00 1.45
CA ARG A 106 -2.08 1.77 0.01
C ARG A 106 -1.67 0.37 -0.41
N ARG A 107 -0.52 -0.14 0.07
CA ARG A 107 -0.09 -1.52 -0.20
C ARG A 107 -1.09 -2.54 0.35
N ILE A 108 -1.52 -2.40 1.59
CA ILE A 108 -2.55 -3.26 2.20
C ILE A 108 -3.85 -3.26 1.38
N GLN A 109 -4.31 -2.08 0.92
CA GLN A 109 -5.51 -1.99 0.10
C GLN A 109 -5.36 -2.67 -1.26
N LYS A 110 -4.18 -2.51 -1.89
CA LYS A 110 -3.86 -3.19 -3.16
C LYS A 110 -3.88 -4.71 -2.98
N GLU A 111 -3.24 -5.22 -1.94
CA GLU A 111 -3.23 -6.66 -1.63
C GLU A 111 -4.63 -7.20 -1.31
N LYS A 112 -5.41 -6.48 -0.50
CA LYS A 112 -6.82 -6.85 -0.22
C LYS A 112 -7.65 -6.90 -1.50
N LYS A 113 -7.44 -5.97 -2.42
CA LYS A 113 -8.13 -5.96 -3.72
C LYS A 113 -7.72 -7.17 -4.57
N GLN A 114 -6.43 -7.52 -4.61
CA GLN A 114 -5.96 -8.70 -5.36
C GLN A 114 -6.49 -10.00 -4.76
N GLN A 115 -6.50 -10.14 -3.43
CA GLN A 115 -7.11 -11.28 -2.75
C GLN A 115 -8.61 -11.40 -3.09
N HIS A 116 -9.33 -10.28 -3.08
CA HIS A 116 -10.74 -10.28 -3.45
C HIS A 116 -10.98 -10.68 -4.93
N ILE A 117 -10.12 -10.26 -5.85
CA ILE A 117 -10.18 -10.69 -7.26
C ILE A 117 -9.97 -12.21 -7.37
N LYS A 118 -8.96 -12.76 -6.66
CA LYS A 118 -8.72 -14.21 -6.62
C LYS A 118 -9.92 -14.96 -6.07
N HIS A 119 -10.55 -14.47 -4.99
CA HIS A 119 -11.76 -15.08 -4.43
C HIS A 119 -12.93 -15.07 -5.44
N LYS A 120 -13.12 -13.98 -6.20
CA LYS A 120 -14.15 -13.92 -7.25
C LYS A 120 -13.87 -14.86 -8.42
N MET A 121 -12.60 -15.01 -8.80
CA MET A 121 -12.21 -16.01 -9.81
C MET A 121 -12.52 -17.43 -9.33
N ILE A 122 -12.35 -17.67 -8.03
CA ILE A 122 -12.66 -18.96 -7.43
C ILE A 122 -14.17 -19.22 -7.44
N ASP A 123 -14.97 -18.23 -7.04
CA ASP A 123 -16.43 -18.32 -6.97
C ASP A 123 -17.09 -18.55 -8.34
N GLY A 124 -16.59 -17.87 -9.39
CA GLY A 124 -17.10 -18.01 -10.75
C GLY A 124 -16.53 -19.17 -11.57
N GLY A 125 -15.57 -19.93 -11.02
CA GLY A 125 -14.93 -21.03 -11.73
C GLY A 125 -15.72 -22.32 -11.64
N GLU A 126 -16.09 -22.92 -12.77
CA GLU A 126 -16.58 -24.31 -12.79
C GLU A 126 -15.43 -25.27 -12.46
N TYR A 127 -15.43 -25.84 -11.27
CA TYR A 127 -14.43 -26.84 -10.87
C TYR A 127 -14.81 -28.23 -11.36
N LYS A 128 -14.26 -28.61 -12.52
CA LYS A 128 -14.33 -29.99 -13.01
C LYS A 128 -13.32 -30.84 -12.23
N THR A 129 -13.82 -31.70 -11.35
CA THR A 129 -12.99 -32.63 -10.55
C THR A 129 -12.45 -33.80 -11.38
N HIS A 130 -13.15 -34.15 -12.45
CA HIS A 130 -12.79 -35.19 -13.39
C HIS A 130 -13.38 -34.87 -14.76
N ASN A 131 -12.77 -35.38 -15.82
CA ASN A 131 -13.34 -35.37 -17.16
C ASN A 131 -14.00 -36.73 -17.39
N GLN A 132 -15.32 -36.76 -17.61
CA GLN A 132 -16.02 -37.99 -17.99
C GLN A 132 -15.87 -38.22 -19.50
N LEU A 133 -15.52 -39.46 -19.89
CA LEU A 133 -15.49 -39.86 -21.29
C LEU A 133 -16.93 -40.04 -21.81
N PRO A 134 -17.22 -39.72 -23.09
CA PRO A 134 -18.59 -39.74 -23.63
C PRO A 134 -19.35 -41.07 -23.50
N ASN A 135 -18.63 -42.19 -23.38
CA ASN A 135 -19.20 -43.54 -23.35
C ASN A 135 -18.92 -44.27 -22.02
N ASP A 136 -18.49 -43.58 -20.96
CA ASP A 136 -18.29 -44.22 -19.65
C ASP A 136 -19.62 -44.25 -18.86
N PRO A 137 -20.19 -45.44 -18.57
CA PRO A 137 -21.44 -45.57 -17.82
C PRO A 137 -21.31 -45.24 -16.33
N ASN A 138 -20.08 -45.11 -15.79
CA ASN A 138 -19.87 -44.84 -14.37
C ASN A 138 -19.93 -43.33 -14.07
N THR A 139 -20.76 -42.95 -13.10
CA THR A 139 -20.73 -41.60 -12.51
C THR A 139 -19.71 -41.55 -11.39
N TYR A 140 -18.58 -40.87 -11.62
CA TYR A 140 -17.57 -40.67 -10.57
C TYR A 140 -17.96 -39.47 -9.69
N THR A 141 -18.49 -39.74 -8.51
CA THR A 141 -18.73 -38.70 -7.50
C THR A 141 -17.50 -38.56 -6.61
N PHE A 142 -16.67 -37.54 -6.87
CA PHE A 142 -15.50 -37.24 -6.04
C PHE A 142 -15.94 -36.50 -4.77
N ASN A 143 -16.44 -37.27 -3.80
CA ASN A 143 -17.14 -36.75 -2.62
C ASN A 143 -16.23 -36.25 -1.47
N GLY A 144 -15.02 -35.72 -1.69
CA GLY A 144 -14.28 -35.36 -0.47
C GLY A 144 -12.97 -34.60 -0.39
N GLN A 145 -12.28 -34.13 -1.43
CA GLN A 145 -10.92 -33.60 -1.15
C GLN A 145 -10.57 -32.18 -1.59
N PHE A 146 -11.39 -31.50 -2.38
CA PHE A 146 -11.13 -30.09 -2.64
C PHE A 146 -12.39 -29.35 -3.08
N ASN A 147 -13.00 -28.61 -2.16
CA ASN A 147 -13.98 -27.58 -2.50
C ASN A 147 -13.30 -26.21 -2.33
N PRO A 148 -12.87 -25.56 -3.42
CA PRO A 148 -12.21 -24.26 -3.39
C PRO A 148 -13.07 -23.15 -2.76
N LEU A 149 -14.39 -23.32 -2.76
CA LEU A 149 -15.33 -22.37 -2.15
C LEU A 149 -15.16 -22.29 -0.62
N VAL A 150 -14.66 -23.35 0.03
CA VAL A 150 -14.37 -23.33 1.48
C VAL A 150 -13.22 -22.36 1.82
N MET A 151 -12.37 -22.03 0.84
CA MET A 151 -11.30 -21.04 1.00
C MET A 151 -11.80 -19.60 0.77
N VAL A 152 -13.01 -19.42 0.24
CA VAL A 152 -13.60 -18.10 0.01
C VAL A 152 -14.32 -17.67 1.29
N PRO A 153 -13.98 -16.50 1.87
CA PRO A 153 -14.69 -15.98 3.02
C PRO A 153 -16.11 -15.51 2.63
N ASP A 154 -17.09 -15.76 3.50
CA ASP A 154 -18.50 -15.37 3.31
C ASP A 154 -18.69 -13.86 3.10
N GLN A 155 -17.78 -13.04 3.64
CA GLN A 155 -17.81 -11.59 3.51
C GLN A 155 -16.65 -11.08 2.63
N PRO A 156 -16.91 -10.11 1.73
CA PRO A 156 -15.88 -9.59 0.85
C PRO A 156 -14.80 -8.83 1.64
N VAL A 157 -13.56 -9.30 1.53
CA VAL A 157 -12.36 -8.70 2.18
C VAL A 157 -12.09 -7.26 1.69
N TYR A 158 -12.66 -6.89 0.54
CA TYR A 158 -12.52 -5.56 -0.05
C TYR A 158 -13.89 -5.03 -0.49
N LYS A 159 -14.28 -3.86 0.02
CA LYS A 159 -15.49 -3.15 -0.43
C LYS A 159 -15.19 -2.47 -1.77
N THR A 160 -15.73 -3.04 -2.84
CA THR A 160 -15.68 -2.39 -4.15
C THR A 160 -16.51 -1.11 -4.07
N LYS A 161 -15.90 0.05 -4.35
CA LYS A 161 -16.69 1.27 -4.50
C LYS A 161 -17.58 1.10 -5.71
N GLU A 162 -18.89 1.15 -5.52
CA GLU A 162 -19.83 1.21 -6.63
C GLU A 162 -19.52 2.47 -7.43
N LYS A 163 -19.16 2.29 -8.70
CA LYS A 163 -19.13 3.41 -9.62
C LYS A 163 -20.59 3.82 -9.81
N LYS A 164 -20.96 5.01 -9.33
CA LYS A 164 -22.18 5.66 -9.83
C LYS A 164 -22.04 5.71 -11.33
N ARG A 165 -22.89 4.96 -12.05
CA ARG A 165 -23.04 5.14 -13.48
C ARG A 165 -23.59 6.56 -13.61
N ASN A 166 -22.81 7.46 -14.18
CA ASN A 166 -23.39 8.70 -14.66
C ASN A 166 -24.28 8.28 -15.82
N THR A 167 -25.60 8.30 -15.63
CA THR A 167 -26.57 8.11 -16.71
C THR A 167 -26.22 9.15 -17.77
N LYS A 168 -25.74 8.68 -18.93
CA LYS A 168 -25.41 9.53 -20.06
C LYS A 168 -26.48 9.27 -21.12
N GLY A 169 -27.31 10.28 -21.38
CA GLY A 169 -28.32 10.23 -22.45
C GLY A 169 -29.74 10.04 -21.95
N LEU A 170 -30.57 9.39 -22.78
CA LEU A 170 -32.04 9.26 -22.61
C LEU A 170 -32.47 8.63 -21.28
N GLU A 171 -31.60 7.85 -20.62
CA GLU A 171 -31.84 7.22 -19.32
C GLU A 171 -32.24 8.24 -18.24
N LYS A 172 -31.75 9.48 -18.32
CA LYS A 172 -32.12 10.55 -17.38
C LYS A 172 -33.60 10.94 -17.45
N PHE A 173 -34.26 10.70 -18.59
CA PHE A 173 -35.66 11.07 -18.82
C PHE A 173 -36.62 9.88 -18.65
N MET A 174 -36.11 8.65 -18.51
CA MET A 174 -36.94 7.46 -18.33
C MET A 174 -37.16 7.10 -16.85
N GLU A 175 -36.39 7.69 -15.94
CA GLU A 175 -36.52 7.45 -14.49
C GLU A 175 -37.58 8.34 -13.83
N ASP A 176 -38.02 9.43 -14.47
CA ASP A 176 -39.00 10.40 -13.92
C ASP A 176 -40.48 10.05 -14.26
N ASP A 177 -40.75 9.05 -15.12
CA ASP A 177 -42.11 8.72 -15.61
C ASP A 177 -42.78 7.54 -14.87
N ASN A 178 -42.28 7.13 -13.70
CA ASN A 178 -42.82 6.01 -12.90
C ASN A 178 -43.37 6.43 -11.50
N ASP A 179 -43.97 7.62 -11.40
CA ASP A 179 -44.83 8.01 -10.27
C ASP A 179 -46.32 8.05 -10.67
#